data_AF-A0A2V6NQM7-F1
#
_entry.id   AF-A0A2V6NQM7-F1
#
_cell.length_a   1.000
_cell.length_b   1.000
_cell.length_c   1.000
_cell.angle_alpha   90.00
_cell.angle_beta   90.00
_cell.angle_gamma   90.00
#
_symmetry.space_group_name_H-M   'P 1'
#
loop_
_entity.id
_entity.type
_entity.pdbx_description
1 polymer ?
#
loop_
_entity_poly.entity_id
_entity_poly.type
_entity_poly.pdbx_seq_one_letter_code
_entity_poly.pdbx_strand_id
1 'polypeptide(L)'
;MHLHIERNDDWRVFPRGVIDNSPGGDVTTRLSSSSIPVQFVRVLMNSSSAPTTQPSADVRDRLGFAVREISLGQTNDAGEFEDYVRHHPDRSQTIVYVSSTDPWHRAEDINYKTEQPGLDFVLRSKLANHLPVLVPVGVLYDTPDNAVSEIQYLLARNYSLEGVELGEEPDGQWTSPEDFAALYVATARQLRSLSSQLKLGGPSLQNFDGHLLTWPDKSGNRFWMNRFLRALRAAESPFDFFSFEYYPFDDVCSDAAPQLLEIPHRLRAMLSSLHDDGVPSDIPWLMTEFGYSVFAGRHEVDIEGALFHADTVGTFLTSGGTKAYLYGYEPDYLTDELKCSWGNLMMLQISNADKKLNRLSTYYSARLITNDWMQWVTKTHEVYPVTIEPDNAGVTAYAVRRPDKQWALLAVNKDPNRSAQLSVQFTGASVDTFTGKVDIAQFSRQQYRWQEDGPNGRPLVSNLPSHLQRAASRYYELPPYSVSVLRGHVGR
;
A
#
# COMPACT_ATOMS: atom_id res chain seq x y z
N MET A 1 12.22 -7.27 -8.97
CA MET A 1 13.19 -6.78 -9.98
C MET A 1 12.96 -5.28 -10.15
N HIS A 2 13.57 -4.42 -9.34
CA HIS A 2 13.29 -2.99 -9.43
C HIS A 2 14.01 -2.38 -10.65
N LEU A 3 13.27 -1.65 -11.46
CA LEU A 3 13.79 -0.92 -12.61
C LEU A 3 14.34 0.42 -12.14
N HIS A 4 15.42 0.89 -12.76
CA HIS A 4 16.03 2.18 -12.41
C HIS A 4 15.94 3.18 -13.55
N ILE A 5 15.63 4.43 -13.23
CA ILE A 5 15.49 5.50 -14.24
C ILE A 5 16.79 5.74 -15.02
N GLU A 6 17.95 5.60 -14.37
CA GLU A 6 19.26 5.84 -14.98
C GLU A 6 19.84 4.63 -15.72
N ARG A 7 19.21 3.46 -15.62
CA ARG A 7 19.70 2.23 -16.27
C ARG A 7 18.90 1.93 -17.53
N ASN A 8 19.63 1.56 -18.58
CA ASN A 8 19.05 0.89 -19.75
C ASN A 8 18.80 -0.57 -19.40
N ASP A 9 17.67 -0.82 -18.73
CA ASP A 9 17.15 -2.15 -18.39
C ASP A 9 16.49 -2.80 -19.64
N ASP A 10 17.19 -2.74 -20.78
CA ASP A 10 16.65 -3.08 -22.09
C ASP A 10 16.71 -4.59 -22.34
N TRP A 11 15.53 -5.20 -22.54
CA TRP A 11 15.44 -6.55 -23.09
C TRP A 11 15.95 -6.55 -24.53
N ARG A 12 16.91 -7.44 -24.81
CA ARG A 12 17.42 -7.65 -26.16
C ARG A 12 16.74 -8.84 -26.80
N VAL A 13 16.11 -8.62 -27.95
CA VAL A 13 15.51 -9.70 -28.74
C VAL A 13 16.63 -10.58 -29.28
N PHE A 14 16.51 -11.90 -29.08
CA PHE A 14 17.43 -12.86 -29.69
C PHE A 14 17.36 -12.77 -31.22
N PRO A 15 18.45 -13.05 -31.97
CA PRO A 15 18.46 -12.96 -33.44
C PRO A 15 17.34 -13.72 -34.15
N ARG A 16 16.83 -14.79 -33.52
CA ARG A 16 15.69 -15.60 -33.99
C ARG A 16 14.60 -15.73 -32.91
N GLY A 17 14.49 -14.73 -32.05
CA GLY A 17 13.58 -14.72 -30.90
C GLY A 17 12.16 -14.24 -31.20
N VAL A 18 11.93 -13.64 -32.37
CA VAL A 18 10.57 -13.30 -32.83
C VAL A 18 9.98 -14.51 -33.53
N ILE A 19 8.89 -15.03 -32.99
CA ILE A 19 8.20 -16.22 -33.49
C ILE A 19 6.79 -15.81 -33.87
N ASP A 20 6.45 -15.96 -35.15
CA ASP A 20 5.12 -15.71 -35.68
C ASP A 20 4.44 -17.04 -36.04
N ASN A 21 3.11 -17.10 -35.89
CA ASN A 21 2.29 -18.25 -36.26
C ASN A 21 2.74 -19.58 -35.63
N SER A 22 3.13 -19.57 -34.36
CA SER A 22 3.46 -20.79 -33.63
C SER A 22 2.25 -21.74 -33.57
N PRO A 23 2.40 -23.03 -33.93
CA PRO A 23 1.28 -23.98 -33.93
C PRO A 23 0.80 -24.38 -32.52
N GLY A 24 1.50 -23.96 -31.46
CA GLY A 24 1.29 -24.47 -30.10
C GLY A 24 1.84 -25.89 -29.92
N GLY A 25 1.63 -26.47 -28.73
CA GLY A 25 2.15 -27.79 -28.35
C GLY A 25 3.64 -27.78 -27.98
N ASP A 26 4.28 -28.94 -28.07
CA ASP A 26 5.72 -29.08 -27.78
C ASP A 26 6.53 -28.53 -28.96
N VAL A 27 7.14 -27.35 -28.78
CA VAL A 27 7.88 -26.63 -29.82
C VAL A 27 9.31 -26.33 -29.36
N THR A 28 10.29 -26.77 -30.15
CA THR A 28 11.71 -26.40 -29.96
C THR A 28 12.08 -25.27 -30.91
N THR A 29 12.48 -24.11 -30.36
CA THR A 29 12.90 -22.95 -31.16
C THR A 29 14.38 -22.62 -30.94
N ARG A 30 15.14 -22.49 -32.04
CA ARG A 30 16.53 -22.04 -31.99
C ARG A 30 16.61 -20.52 -31.97
N LEU A 31 16.97 -19.93 -30.84
CA LEU A 31 17.00 -18.48 -30.61
C LEU A 31 18.19 -17.76 -31.27
N SER A 32 19.33 -18.44 -31.46
CA SER A 32 20.53 -17.87 -32.07
C SER A 32 21.41 -18.95 -32.71
N SER A 33 22.30 -18.55 -33.62
CA SER A 33 23.29 -19.45 -34.23
C SER A 33 24.52 -19.69 -33.35
N SER A 34 24.81 -18.74 -32.45
CA SER A 34 25.90 -18.78 -31.48
C SER A 34 25.35 -18.64 -30.07
N SER A 35 26.06 -19.17 -29.07
CA SER A 35 25.71 -18.95 -27.67
C SER A 35 25.72 -17.46 -27.33
N ILE A 36 24.72 -17.01 -26.56
CA ILE A 36 24.61 -15.64 -26.07
C ILE A 36 24.51 -15.73 -24.54
N PRO A 37 25.46 -15.16 -23.80
CA PRO A 37 25.38 -15.12 -22.35
C PRO A 37 24.24 -14.20 -21.92
N VAL A 38 23.32 -14.72 -21.11
CA VAL A 38 22.18 -13.98 -20.58
C VAL A 38 22.00 -14.29 -19.10
N GLN A 39 21.52 -13.32 -18.33
CA GLN A 39 21.16 -13.52 -16.92
C GLN A 39 19.68 -13.88 -16.76
N PHE A 40 18.83 -13.30 -17.61
CA PHE A 40 17.40 -13.53 -17.61
C PHE A 40 16.92 -13.76 -19.04
N VAL A 41 15.87 -14.56 -19.19
CA VAL A 41 15.13 -14.70 -20.44
C VAL A 41 13.68 -14.36 -20.18
N ARG A 42 13.12 -13.52 -21.04
CA ARG A 42 11.71 -13.15 -21.03
C ARG A 42 11.03 -13.73 -22.25
N VAL A 43 9.92 -14.43 -22.01
CA VAL A 43 9.02 -14.91 -23.06
C VAL A 43 7.80 -14.01 -23.06
N LEU A 44 7.63 -13.23 -24.14
CA LEU A 44 6.46 -12.38 -24.33
C LEU A 44 5.53 -13.06 -25.34
N MET A 45 4.30 -13.34 -24.90
CA MET A 45 3.29 -13.99 -25.73
C MET A 45 2.23 -12.98 -26.13
N ASN A 46 2.16 -12.66 -27.44
CA ASN A 46 1.27 -11.61 -27.96
C ASN A 46 0.02 -12.15 -28.66
N SER A 47 0.01 -13.43 -29.06
CA SER A 47 -1.13 -14.08 -29.73
C SER A 47 -1.15 -15.57 -29.45
N SER A 48 -2.31 -16.11 -29.04
CA SER A 48 -2.46 -17.54 -28.75
C SER A 48 -2.61 -18.37 -30.03
N SER A 49 -2.28 -19.65 -29.96
CA SER A 49 -2.36 -20.61 -31.09
C SER A 49 -3.79 -21.09 -31.43
N ALA A 50 -4.82 -20.38 -30.96
CA ALA A 50 -6.23 -20.80 -30.94
C ALA A 50 -6.52 -22.07 -30.10
N PRO A 51 -7.76 -22.26 -29.61
CA PRO A 51 -8.12 -23.45 -28.82
C PRO A 51 -7.92 -24.72 -29.65
N THR A 52 -7.48 -25.79 -28.99
CA THR A 52 -7.36 -27.09 -29.67
C THR A 52 -8.73 -27.54 -30.17
N THR A 53 -8.79 -28.19 -31.33
CA THR A 53 -10.05 -28.78 -31.83
C THR A 53 -10.43 -30.06 -31.06
N GLN A 54 -9.56 -30.53 -30.16
CA GLN A 54 -9.81 -31.70 -29.33
C GLN A 54 -10.53 -31.28 -28.05
N PRO A 55 -11.61 -31.98 -27.66
CA PRO A 55 -12.29 -31.69 -26.41
C PRO A 55 -11.34 -31.93 -25.23
N SER A 56 -11.06 -30.88 -24.46
CA SER A 56 -10.34 -30.97 -23.20
C SER A 56 -11.23 -30.58 -22.03
N ALA A 57 -11.07 -31.32 -20.93
CA ALA A 57 -11.66 -30.99 -19.64
C ALA A 57 -10.86 -29.89 -18.91
N ASP A 58 -9.63 -29.62 -19.36
CA ASP A 58 -8.82 -28.54 -18.83
C ASP A 58 -9.31 -27.20 -19.37
N VAL A 59 -9.73 -26.32 -18.46
CA VAL A 59 -10.25 -25.00 -18.83
C VAL A 59 -9.17 -24.14 -19.49
N ARG A 60 -7.89 -24.36 -19.15
CA ARG A 60 -6.75 -23.58 -19.68
C ARG A 60 -6.63 -23.66 -21.19
N ASP A 61 -7.07 -24.76 -21.79
CA ASP A 61 -7.09 -24.94 -23.25
C ASP A 61 -8.00 -23.95 -23.99
N ARG A 62 -8.82 -23.19 -23.25
CA ARG A 62 -9.74 -22.19 -23.79
C ARG A 62 -9.45 -20.76 -23.31
N LEU A 63 -8.49 -20.57 -22.40
CA LEU A 63 -8.21 -19.29 -21.74
C LEU A 63 -7.08 -18.48 -22.41
N GLY A 64 -6.57 -18.93 -23.56
CA GLY A 64 -5.58 -18.19 -24.36
C GLY A 64 -4.20 -18.83 -24.31
N PHE A 65 -3.32 -18.35 -23.43
CA PHE A 65 -1.96 -18.86 -23.29
C PHE A 65 -1.87 -19.89 -22.17
N ALA A 66 -1.39 -21.10 -22.50
CA ALA A 66 -1.09 -22.12 -21.51
C ALA A 66 0.33 -22.64 -21.76
N VAL A 67 1.16 -22.59 -20.72
CA VAL A 67 2.53 -23.12 -20.75
C VAL A 67 2.64 -24.19 -19.67
N ARG A 68 2.91 -25.42 -20.09
CA ARG A 68 3.11 -26.54 -19.18
C ARG A 68 4.52 -26.57 -18.61
N GLU A 69 5.52 -26.36 -19.46
CA GLU A 69 6.94 -26.46 -19.12
C GLU A 69 7.76 -25.57 -20.05
N ILE A 70 8.87 -25.01 -19.57
CA ILE A 70 9.82 -24.26 -20.40
C ILE A 70 11.22 -24.83 -20.20
N SER A 71 11.82 -25.30 -21.28
CA SER A 71 13.24 -25.64 -21.34
C SER A 71 14.04 -24.52 -22.00
N LEU A 72 15.23 -24.24 -21.48
CA LEU A 72 16.13 -23.23 -22.03
C LEU A 72 17.57 -23.66 -21.79
N GLY A 73 18.36 -23.70 -22.87
CA GLY A 73 19.76 -24.07 -22.77
C GLY A 73 20.44 -24.09 -24.14
N GLN A 74 21.42 -24.97 -24.31
CA GLN A 74 22.25 -25.03 -25.52
C GLN A 74 22.12 -26.37 -26.22
N THR A 75 22.22 -26.32 -27.55
CA THR A 75 22.38 -27.54 -28.36
C THR A 75 23.88 -27.72 -28.65
N ASN A 76 24.44 -28.87 -28.29
CA ASN A 76 25.84 -29.18 -28.54
C ASN A 76 26.10 -29.53 -30.03
N ASP A 77 27.36 -29.73 -30.40
CA ASP A 77 27.75 -30.06 -31.79
C ASP A 77 27.19 -31.40 -32.28
N ALA A 78 26.80 -32.30 -31.37
CA ALA A 78 26.14 -33.56 -31.68
C ALA A 78 24.62 -33.42 -31.90
N GLY A 79 24.07 -32.21 -31.71
CA GLY A 79 22.63 -31.94 -31.84
C GLY A 79 21.82 -32.21 -30.58
N GLU A 80 22.46 -32.54 -29.46
CA GLU A 80 21.78 -32.82 -28.19
C GLU A 80 21.51 -31.52 -27.44
N PHE A 81 20.31 -31.38 -26.88
CA PHE A 81 19.92 -30.21 -26.10
C PHE A 81 20.25 -30.44 -24.61
N GLU A 82 21.08 -29.56 -24.07
CA GLU A 82 21.38 -29.45 -22.65
C GLU A 82 20.46 -28.38 -22.05
N ASP A 83 19.55 -28.79 -21.17
CA ASP A 83 18.63 -27.89 -20.50
C ASP A 83 19.27 -27.28 -19.24
N TYR A 84 19.20 -25.96 -19.12
CA TYR A 84 19.68 -25.22 -17.95
C TYR A 84 18.56 -24.88 -16.97
N VAL A 85 17.30 -25.11 -17.34
CA VAL A 85 16.17 -24.99 -16.43
C VAL A 85 16.14 -26.22 -15.52
N ARG A 86 16.08 -26.00 -14.21
CA ARG A 86 15.91 -27.05 -13.21
C ARG A 86 14.42 -27.28 -12.99
N HIS A 87 13.97 -28.48 -13.30
CA HIS A 87 12.56 -28.89 -13.24
C HIS A 87 12.24 -29.61 -11.93
N HIS A 88 11.51 -28.95 -11.04
CA HIS A 88 11.05 -29.52 -9.77
C HIS A 88 9.63 -29.05 -9.43
N PRO A 89 8.78 -29.90 -8.82
CA PRO A 89 7.43 -29.51 -8.39
C PRO A 89 7.43 -28.65 -7.11
N ASP A 90 8.60 -28.24 -6.62
CA ASP A 90 8.78 -27.50 -5.37
C ASP A 90 9.71 -26.27 -5.56
N ARG A 91 10.06 -25.61 -4.45
CA ARG A 91 10.87 -24.39 -4.45
C ARG A 91 12.33 -24.57 -4.90
N SER A 92 12.76 -25.77 -5.29
CA SER A 92 14.07 -26.04 -5.89
C SER A 92 14.11 -25.85 -7.43
N GLN A 93 12.95 -25.58 -8.05
CA GLN A 93 12.80 -25.17 -9.46
C GLN A 93 13.57 -23.88 -9.76
N THR A 94 14.03 -23.72 -11.01
CA THR A 94 14.52 -22.40 -11.48
C THR A 94 13.44 -21.34 -11.31
N ILE A 95 13.74 -20.22 -10.64
CA ILE A 95 12.75 -19.16 -10.40
C ILE A 95 12.16 -18.65 -11.72
N VAL A 96 10.84 -18.74 -11.86
CA VAL A 96 10.07 -18.21 -13.00
C VAL A 96 9.06 -17.20 -12.46
N TYR A 97 9.00 -16.03 -13.10
CA TYR A 97 7.97 -15.03 -12.86
C TYR A 97 6.98 -15.06 -14.03
N VAL A 98 5.69 -15.04 -13.73
CA VAL A 98 4.61 -15.04 -14.73
C VAL A 98 3.65 -13.90 -14.46
N SER A 99 3.05 -13.35 -15.50
CA SER A 99 2.04 -12.28 -15.37
C SER A 99 0.65 -12.79 -14.95
N SER A 100 0.47 -14.10 -14.96
CA SER A 100 -0.69 -14.80 -14.37
C SER A 100 -0.27 -16.23 -14.10
N THR A 101 -0.58 -16.73 -12.90
CA THR A 101 -0.65 -18.19 -12.67
C THR A 101 -2.08 -18.67 -12.94
N ASP A 102 -2.24 -19.96 -13.26
CA ASP A 102 -3.55 -20.63 -13.24
C ASP A 102 -4.26 -20.30 -11.91
N PRO A 103 -5.58 -20.02 -11.86
CA PRO A 103 -6.32 -19.94 -10.60
C PRO A 103 -6.01 -21.19 -9.78
N TRP A 104 -5.12 -21.01 -8.79
CA TRP A 104 -4.47 -22.10 -8.07
C TRP A 104 -5.49 -22.89 -7.25
N HIS A 105 -6.66 -22.34 -6.99
CA HIS A 105 -7.63 -22.91 -6.07
C HIS A 105 -8.43 -24.04 -6.70
N ARG A 106 -7.97 -25.27 -6.48
CA ARG A 106 -8.80 -26.48 -6.61
C ARG A 106 -9.54 -26.69 -5.28
N ALA A 107 -10.54 -27.56 -5.29
CA ALA A 107 -11.26 -27.92 -4.06
C ALA A 107 -10.32 -28.45 -2.94
N GLU A 108 -9.19 -29.05 -3.31
CA GLU A 108 -8.17 -29.51 -2.35
C GLU A 108 -7.30 -28.39 -1.77
N ASP A 109 -7.22 -27.24 -2.42
CA ASP A 109 -6.44 -26.08 -1.96
C ASP A 109 -7.21 -25.23 -0.93
N ILE A 110 -8.44 -25.62 -0.57
CA ILE A 110 -9.21 -24.99 0.50
C ILE A 110 -8.48 -25.18 1.84
N ASN A 111 -8.02 -24.08 2.42
CA ASN A 111 -7.44 -24.08 3.75
C ASN A 111 -8.52 -24.00 4.82
N TYR A 112 -9.00 -25.16 5.29
CA TYR A 112 -9.98 -25.25 6.38
C TYR A 112 -9.51 -24.72 7.74
N LYS A 113 -8.26 -24.26 7.87
CA LYS A 113 -7.73 -23.60 9.07
C LYS A 113 -7.81 -22.07 9.00
N THR A 114 -8.24 -21.51 7.88
CA THR A 114 -8.42 -20.08 7.68
C THR A 114 -9.90 -19.78 7.48
N GLU A 115 -10.43 -18.84 8.26
CA GLU A 115 -11.79 -18.32 8.09
C GLU A 115 -11.68 -16.88 7.57
N GLN A 116 -12.42 -16.56 6.51
CA GLN A 116 -12.58 -15.18 6.04
C GLN A 116 -13.95 -14.69 6.48
N PRO A 117 -14.05 -13.53 7.16
CA PRO A 117 -15.33 -13.00 7.58
C PRO A 117 -16.16 -12.64 6.34
N GLY A 118 -17.42 -13.10 6.30
CA GLY A 118 -18.32 -12.72 5.22
C GLY A 118 -18.66 -11.21 5.25
N LEU A 119 -19.00 -10.65 4.08
CA LEU A 119 -19.34 -9.22 3.91
C LEU A 119 -20.37 -8.71 4.94
N ASP A 120 -21.41 -9.50 5.20
CA ASP A 120 -22.43 -9.16 6.19
C ASP A 120 -21.90 -9.07 7.62
N PHE A 121 -20.98 -9.96 7.99
CA PHE A 121 -20.38 -9.96 9.31
C PHE A 121 -19.60 -8.66 9.52
N VAL A 122 -18.78 -8.28 8.53
CA VAL A 122 -18.00 -7.04 8.58
C VAL A 122 -18.91 -5.81 8.58
N LEU A 123 -19.82 -5.69 7.61
CA LEU A 123 -20.60 -4.48 7.37
C LEU A 123 -21.74 -4.24 8.38
N ARG A 124 -22.21 -5.28 9.07
CA ARG A 124 -23.17 -5.14 10.19
C ARG A 124 -22.49 -4.95 11.54
N SER A 125 -21.19 -5.19 11.62
CA SER A 125 -20.42 -4.94 12.83
C SER A 125 -20.21 -3.44 13.07
N LYS A 126 -19.50 -3.12 14.16
CA LYS A 126 -19.09 -1.74 14.45
C LYS A 126 -17.76 -1.35 13.79
N LEU A 127 -17.14 -2.23 13.00
CA LEU A 127 -15.83 -1.99 12.38
C LEU A 127 -15.84 -0.77 11.46
N ALA A 128 -16.85 -0.66 10.60
CA ALA A 128 -17.01 0.50 9.71
C ALA A 128 -17.37 1.79 10.46
N ASN A 129 -17.74 1.70 11.75
CA ASN A 129 -18.13 2.84 12.58
C ASN A 129 -19.22 3.73 11.94
N HIS A 130 -20.16 3.11 11.23
CA HIS A 130 -21.22 3.76 10.44
C HIS A 130 -20.71 4.68 9.32
N LEU A 131 -19.45 4.54 8.89
CA LEU A 131 -18.89 5.21 7.74
C LEU A 131 -19.06 4.34 6.47
N PRO A 132 -19.09 4.95 5.28
CA PRO A 132 -19.02 4.22 4.03
C PRO A 132 -17.72 3.41 3.93
N VAL A 133 -17.80 2.20 3.37
CA VAL A 133 -16.64 1.30 3.20
C VAL A 133 -16.13 1.37 1.77
N LEU A 134 -14.81 1.43 1.59
CA LEU A 134 -14.18 1.20 0.30
C LEU A 134 -14.12 -0.30 0.07
N VAL A 135 -14.67 -0.77 -1.05
CA VAL A 135 -14.81 -2.21 -1.32
C VAL A 135 -13.85 -2.61 -2.45
N PRO A 136 -12.88 -3.50 -2.21
CA PRO A 136 -12.03 -4.02 -3.27
C PRO A 136 -12.78 -5.08 -4.09
N VAL A 137 -12.51 -5.15 -5.39
CA VAL A 137 -12.92 -6.24 -6.27
C VAL A 137 -11.72 -6.75 -7.06
N GLY A 138 -11.68 -8.06 -7.32
CA GLY A 138 -10.62 -8.68 -8.10
C GLY A 138 -10.66 -8.25 -9.58
N VAL A 139 -9.48 -8.13 -10.20
CA VAL A 139 -9.33 -7.84 -11.64
C VAL A 139 -8.40 -8.84 -12.33
N LEU A 140 -7.22 -9.13 -11.77
CA LEU A 140 -6.24 -10.05 -12.39
C LEU A 140 -6.62 -11.53 -12.23
N TYR A 141 -7.06 -11.93 -11.04
CA TYR A 141 -7.42 -13.31 -10.70
C TYR A 141 -8.92 -13.47 -10.43
N ASP A 142 -9.73 -12.68 -11.13
CA ASP A 142 -11.17 -12.68 -10.97
C ASP A 142 -11.88 -12.34 -12.30
N THR A 143 -13.21 -12.30 -12.30
CA THR A 143 -14.03 -11.99 -13.47
C THR A 143 -14.92 -10.77 -13.22
N PRO A 144 -15.26 -10.00 -14.27
CA PRO A 144 -16.24 -8.93 -14.15
C PRO A 144 -17.58 -9.39 -13.56
N ASP A 145 -18.01 -10.63 -13.84
CA ASP A 145 -19.27 -11.19 -13.33
C ASP A 145 -19.26 -11.38 -11.80
N ASN A 146 -18.11 -11.79 -11.24
CA ASN A 146 -17.94 -11.90 -9.79
C ASN A 146 -17.96 -10.51 -9.13
N ALA A 147 -17.23 -9.54 -9.68
CA ALA A 147 -17.24 -8.16 -9.20
C ALA A 147 -18.66 -7.54 -9.25
N VAL A 148 -19.39 -7.76 -10.35
CA VAL A 148 -20.80 -7.35 -10.49
C VAL A 148 -21.67 -8.01 -9.42
N SER A 149 -21.50 -9.32 -9.21
CA SER A 149 -22.30 -10.08 -8.23
C SER A 149 -22.07 -9.57 -6.80
N GLU A 150 -20.82 -9.29 -6.42
CA GLU A 150 -20.48 -8.71 -5.13
C GLU A 150 -21.11 -7.33 -4.95
N ILE A 151 -20.89 -6.41 -5.90
CA ILE A 151 -21.42 -5.05 -5.77
C ILE A 151 -22.95 -5.02 -5.83
N GLN A 152 -23.57 -5.84 -6.68
CA GLN A 152 -25.02 -5.99 -6.73
C GLN A 152 -25.58 -6.48 -5.39
N TYR A 153 -24.91 -7.44 -4.75
CA TYR A 153 -25.28 -7.91 -3.42
C TYR A 153 -25.22 -6.77 -2.39
N LEU A 154 -24.13 -6.01 -2.37
CA LEU A 154 -23.94 -4.90 -1.42
C LEU A 154 -24.98 -3.79 -1.60
N LEU A 155 -25.29 -3.43 -2.85
CA LEU A 155 -26.32 -2.46 -3.19
C LEU A 155 -27.72 -2.95 -2.78
N ALA A 156 -28.05 -4.21 -3.05
CA ALA A 156 -29.33 -4.81 -2.65
C ALA A 156 -29.53 -4.82 -1.13
N ARG A 157 -28.43 -4.87 -0.36
CA ARG A 157 -28.44 -4.79 1.10
C ARG A 157 -28.45 -3.36 1.65
N ASN A 158 -28.39 -2.34 0.78
CA ASN A 158 -28.29 -0.92 1.14
C ASN A 158 -27.07 -0.60 2.03
N TYR A 159 -25.93 -1.28 1.80
CA TYR A 159 -24.69 -0.90 2.47
C TYR A 159 -24.12 0.39 1.86
N SER A 160 -23.58 1.27 2.71
CA SER A 160 -22.98 2.52 2.27
C SER A 160 -21.58 2.26 1.74
N LEU A 161 -21.36 2.55 0.46
CA LEU A 161 -20.08 2.36 -0.21
C LEU A 161 -19.39 3.71 -0.38
N GLU A 162 -18.10 3.78 -0.05
CA GLU A 162 -17.25 4.91 -0.40
C GLU A 162 -16.96 4.91 -1.90
N GLY A 163 -16.68 3.72 -2.44
CA GLY A 163 -16.31 3.44 -3.80
C GLY A 163 -15.99 1.96 -3.97
N VAL A 164 -15.69 1.56 -5.20
CA VAL A 164 -15.22 0.23 -5.57
C VAL A 164 -13.79 0.37 -6.09
N GLU A 165 -12.84 -0.27 -5.41
CA GLU A 165 -11.43 -0.29 -5.78
C GLU A 165 -11.17 -1.50 -6.69
N LEU A 166 -10.69 -1.25 -7.90
CA LEU A 166 -10.55 -2.27 -8.93
C LEU A 166 -9.10 -2.77 -8.97
N GLY A 167 -8.89 -3.95 -8.41
CA GLY A 167 -7.61 -4.66 -8.44
C GLY A 167 -6.61 -4.20 -7.37
N GLU A 168 -5.71 -5.11 -7.03
CA GLU A 168 -4.66 -4.97 -6.04
C GLU A 168 -3.31 -5.29 -6.70
N GLU A 169 -2.33 -4.44 -6.39
CA GLU A 169 -0.92 -4.46 -6.79
C GLU A 169 -0.60 -4.99 -8.21
N PRO A 170 -1.30 -4.55 -9.27
CA PRO A 170 -1.01 -5.07 -10.62
C PRO A 170 0.40 -4.71 -11.10
N ASP A 171 0.98 -3.65 -10.53
CA ASP A 171 2.35 -3.21 -10.75
C ASP A 171 3.38 -4.13 -10.06
N GLY A 172 3.08 -4.63 -8.85
CA GLY A 172 3.90 -5.62 -8.14
C GLY A 172 3.85 -7.01 -8.76
N GLN A 173 2.73 -7.32 -9.41
CA GLN A 173 2.50 -8.57 -10.13
C GLN A 173 3.07 -8.58 -11.57
N TRP A 174 3.87 -7.56 -11.93
CA TRP A 174 4.54 -7.43 -13.23
C TRP A 174 3.59 -7.40 -14.44
N THR A 175 2.33 -6.99 -14.23
CA THR A 175 1.37 -6.85 -15.32
C THR A 175 1.69 -5.61 -16.15
N SER A 176 1.53 -5.71 -17.47
CA SER A 176 1.66 -4.54 -18.33
C SER A 176 0.55 -3.53 -18.03
N PRO A 177 0.83 -2.20 -18.04
CA PRO A 177 -0.20 -1.19 -17.79
C PRO A 177 -1.41 -1.31 -18.73
N GLU A 178 -1.17 -1.67 -19.99
CA GLU A 178 -2.20 -1.78 -21.02
C GLU A 178 -3.09 -3.02 -20.83
N ASP A 179 -2.51 -4.16 -20.47
CA ASP A 179 -3.29 -5.38 -20.21
C ASP A 179 -4.17 -5.21 -18.97
N PHE A 180 -3.59 -4.64 -17.89
CA PHE A 180 -4.37 -4.31 -16.71
C PHE A 180 -5.47 -3.28 -17.01
N ALA A 181 -5.16 -2.24 -17.79
CA ALA A 181 -6.17 -1.27 -18.22
C ALA A 181 -7.31 -1.92 -19.02
N ALA A 182 -7.02 -2.90 -19.88
CA ALA A 182 -8.06 -3.61 -20.62
C ALA A 182 -9.03 -4.36 -19.69
N LEU A 183 -8.50 -5.03 -18.66
CA LEU A 183 -9.30 -5.72 -17.64
C LEU A 183 -10.08 -4.72 -16.77
N TYR A 184 -9.41 -3.67 -16.30
CA TYR A 184 -10.03 -2.58 -15.54
C TYR A 184 -11.23 -1.99 -16.29
N VAL A 185 -11.05 -1.64 -17.57
CA VAL A 185 -12.10 -1.06 -18.43
C VAL A 185 -13.28 -2.02 -18.56
N ALA A 186 -13.02 -3.32 -18.76
CA ALA A 186 -14.07 -4.33 -18.88
C ALA A 186 -14.90 -4.43 -17.59
N THR A 187 -14.23 -4.54 -16.44
CA THR A 187 -14.89 -4.59 -15.12
C THR A 187 -15.65 -3.29 -14.82
N ALA A 188 -15.03 -2.13 -15.06
CA ALA A 188 -15.63 -0.82 -14.80
C ALA A 188 -16.90 -0.60 -15.63
N ARG A 189 -16.92 -0.99 -16.90
CA ARG A 189 -18.12 -0.91 -17.75
C ARG A 189 -19.27 -1.74 -17.21
N GLN A 190 -19.00 -2.95 -16.75
CA GLN A 190 -20.03 -3.82 -16.16
C GLN A 190 -20.56 -3.24 -14.84
N LEU A 191 -19.69 -2.77 -13.96
CA LEU A 191 -20.09 -2.13 -12.70
C LEU A 191 -20.92 -0.85 -12.93
N ARG A 192 -20.54 -0.01 -13.90
CA ARG A 192 -21.33 1.18 -14.27
C ARG A 192 -22.72 0.84 -14.80
N SER A 193 -22.91 -0.34 -15.39
CA SER A 193 -24.23 -0.81 -15.83
C SER A 193 -25.18 -1.11 -14.66
N LEU A 194 -24.64 -1.47 -13.48
CA LEU A 194 -25.43 -1.67 -12.26
C LEU A 194 -25.93 -0.34 -11.69
N SER A 195 -25.04 0.65 -11.59
CA SER A 195 -25.37 1.98 -11.08
C SER A 195 -24.35 3.02 -11.52
N SER A 196 -24.85 4.12 -12.07
CA SER A 196 -24.04 5.29 -12.43
C SER A 196 -23.52 6.06 -11.21
N GLN A 197 -24.01 5.79 -10.00
CA GLN A 197 -23.56 6.45 -8.77
C GLN A 197 -22.33 5.79 -8.13
N LEU A 198 -21.93 4.60 -8.60
CA LEU A 198 -20.72 3.95 -8.11
C LEU A 198 -19.49 4.76 -8.50
N LYS A 199 -18.65 5.09 -7.51
CA LYS A 199 -17.31 5.61 -7.74
C LYS A 199 -16.37 4.43 -7.94
N LEU A 200 -15.63 4.43 -9.03
CA LEU A 200 -14.71 3.37 -9.42
C LEU A 200 -13.30 3.95 -9.48
N GLY A 201 -12.33 3.27 -8.89
CA GLY A 201 -10.97 3.78 -8.79
C GLY A 201 -9.96 2.68 -8.52
N GLY A 202 -8.76 3.06 -8.10
CA GLY A 202 -7.63 2.17 -7.93
C GLY A 202 -6.67 2.20 -9.13
N PRO A 203 -5.99 1.09 -9.46
CA PRO A 203 -5.81 -0.06 -8.56
C PRO A 203 -5.12 0.35 -7.26
N SER A 204 -5.16 -0.49 -6.22
CA SER A 204 -4.24 -0.35 -5.09
C SER A 204 -2.83 -0.62 -5.58
N LEU A 205 -2.03 0.42 -5.84
CA LEU A 205 -0.63 0.27 -6.27
C LEU A 205 0.27 -0.08 -5.08
N GLN A 206 1.25 -0.96 -5.30
CA GLN A 206 2.24 -1.29 -4.26
C GLN A 206 3.08 -0.05 -3.88
N ASN A 207 3.80 -0.11 -2.75
CA ASN A 207 4.77 0.91 -2.40
C ASN A 207 5.98 0.93 -3.37
N PHE A 208 6.44 2.12 -3.78
CA PHE A 208 7.65 2.26 -4.61
C PHE A 208 8.46 3.51 -4.26
N ASP A 209 9.76 3.44 -4.54
CA ASP A 209 10.68 4.55 -4.35
C ASP A 209 10.79 5.42 -5.61
N GLY A 210 10.37 6.68 -5.50
CA GLY A 210 10.64 7.72 -6.48
C GLY A 210 9.83 7.62 -7.78
N HIS A 211 9.91 6.52 -8.54
CA HIS A 211 9.16 6.36 -9.80
C HIS A 211 8.62 4.95 -9.98
N LEU A 212 7.34 4.85 -10.38
CA LEU A 212 6.73 3.57 -10.72
C LEU A 212 7.05 3.18 -12.16
N LEU A 213 8.06 2.33 -12.31
CA LEU A 213 8.59 1.94 -13.61
C LEU A 213 8.16 0.53 -14.04
N THR A 214 7.98 0.38 -15.34
CA THR A 214 7.81 -0.90 -16.05
C THR A 214 8.69 -0.92 -17.30
N TRP A 215 8.75 -2.07 -17.98
CA TRP A 215 9.52 -2.19 -19.22
C TRP A 215 8.95 -1.31 -20.33
N PRO A 216 9.80 -0.70 -21.17
CA PRO A 216 9.37 0.29 -22.15
C PRO A 216 8.31 -0.25 -23.13
N ASP A 217 7.34 0.59 -23.48
CA ASP A 217 6.44 0.34 -24.61
C ASP A 217 7.16 0.59 -25.96
N LYS A 218 6.43 0.48 -27.07
CA LYS A 218 6.95 0.75 -28.42
C LYS A 218 7.47 2.19 -28.61
N SER A 219 7.08 3.13 -27.75
CA SER A 219 7.55 4.52 -27.76
C SER A 219 8.71 4.77 -26.81
N GLY A 220 9.15 3.75 -26.05
CA GLY A 220 10.18 3.87 -25.02
C GLY A 220 9.65 4.33 -23.67
N ASN A 221 8.33 4.44 -23.48
CA ASN A 221 7.73 4.91 -22.24
C ASN A 221 7.77 3.83 -21.16
N ARG A 222 8.39 4.15 -20.02
CA ARG A 222 8.60 3.24 -18.88
C ARG A 222 7.68 3.53 -17.69
N PHE A 223 6.91 4.60 -17.71
CA PHE A 223 6.10 5.03 -16.56
C PHE A 223 4.78 4.25 -16.52
N TRP A 224 4.61 3.39 -15.51
CA TRP A 224 3.48 2.47 -15.44
C TRP A 224 2.16 3.25 -15.37
N MET A 225 2.07 4.21 -14.45
CA MET A 225 0.82 4.94 -14.21
C MET A 225 0.45 5.84 -15.39
N ASN A 226 1.45 6.47 -16.01
CA ASN A 226 1.23 7.24 -17.23
C ASN A 226 0.58 6.40 -18.35
N ARG A 227 1.09 5.19 -18.58
CA ARG A 227 0.60 4.29 -19.62
C ARG A 227 -0.79 3.75 -19.31
N PHE A 228 -1.03 3.34 -18.06
CA PHE A 228 -2.35 2.92 -17.59
C PHE A 228 -3.40 4.02 -17.81
N LEU A 229 -3.12 5.25 -17.38
CA LEU A 229 -4.05 6.38 -17.54
C LEU A 229 -4.28 6.75 -19.01
N ARG A 230 -3.26 6.62 -19.88
CA ARG A 230 -3.43 6.82 -21.33
C ARG A 230 -4.41 5.80 -21.90
N ALA A 231 -4.32 4.53 -21.49
CA ALA A 231 -5.23 3.48 -21.92
C ALA A 231 -6.67 3.72 -21.40
N LEU A 232 -6.83 4.10 -20.13
CA LEU A 232 -8.16 4.42 -19.57
C LEU A 232 -8.82 5.60 -20.31
N ARG A 233 -8.07 6.68 -20.57
CA ARG A 233 -8.57 7.84 -21.33
C ARG A 233 -8.99 7.46 -22.75
N ALA A 234 -8.19 6.64 -23.43
CA ALA A 234 -8.51 6.17 -24.78
C ALA A 234 -9.79 5.31 -24.82
N ALA A 235 -10.11 4.63 -23.71
CA ALA A 235 -11.29 3.79 -23.57
C ALA A 235 -12.51 4.50 -22.95
N GLU A 236 -12.37 5.81 -22.63
CA GLU A 236 -13.36 6.62 -21.89
C GLU A 236 -13.83 5.95 -20.58
N SER A 237 -12.90 5.29 -19.89
CA SER A 237 -13.19 4.58 -18.64
C SER A 237 -13.27 5.55 -17.46
N PRO A 238 -14.18 5.33 -16.49
CA PRO A 238 -14.19 6.10 -15.25
C PRO A 238 -12.90 5.88 -14.44
N PHE A 239 -12.51 6.92 -13.71
CA PHE A 239 -11.38 6.93 -12.79
C PHE A 239 -11.67 7.96 -11.69
N ASP A 240 -12.63 7.64 -10.82
CA ASP A 240 -13.25 8.58 -9.88
C ASP A 240 -12.39 8.84 -8.63
N PHE A 241 -11.43 7.96 -8.34
CA PHE A 241 -10.44 8.12 -7.28
C PHE A 241 -9.18 7.30 -7.60
N PHE A 242 -8.07 7.67 -6.99
CA PHE A 242 -6.81 6.95 -7.06
C PHE A 242 -6.47 6.36 -5.69
N SER A 243 -5.89 5.16 -5.66
CA SER A 243 -5.41 4.52 -4.44
C SER A 243 -4.03 3.88 -4.57
N PHE A 244 -3.38 3.68 -3.43
CA PHE A 244 -2.03 3.14 -3.32
C PHE A 244 -1.73 2.70 -1.88
N GLU A 245 -0.66 1.94 -1.76
CA GLU A 245 -0.11 1.42 -0.51
C GLU A 245 1.20 2.11 -0.14
N TYR A 246 1.51 2.18 1.15
CA TYR A 246 2.74 2.84 1.62
C TYR A 246 3.45 2.08 2.76
N TYR A 247 4.58 1.47 2.40
CA TYR A 247 5.45 0.66 3.25
C TYR A 247 6.93 0.97 2.95
N PRO A 248 7.46 2.11 3.42
CA PRO A 248 8.73 2.65 2.90
C PRO A 248 10.00 1.96 3.44
N PHE A 249 9.92 1.05 4.41
CA PHE A 249 11.11 0.54 5.11
C PHE A 249 11.16 -0.99 5.22
N ASP A 250 11.78 -1.66 4.24
CA ASP A 250 11.97 -3.13 4.28
C ASP A 250 13.00 -3.58 5.34
N ASP A 251 13.98 -2.74 5.65
CA ASP A 251 15.03 -3.06 6.62
C ASP A 251 14.56 -2.77 8.06
N VAL A 252 13.69 -3.63 8.57
CA VAL A 252 13.21 -3.60 9.97
C VAL A 252 14.23 -4.11 10.99
N CYS A 253 15.42 -4.52 10.54
CA CYS A 253 16.51 -4.95 11.41
C CYS A 253 17.46 -3.81 11.77
N SER A 254 17.49 -2.74 10.97
CA SER A 254 18.25 -1.52 11.23
C SER A 254 17.59 -0.60 12.27
N ASP A 255 18.30 0.44 12.70
CA ASP A 255 17.76 1.45 13.62
C ASP A 255 16.62 2.25 12.94
N ALA A 256 15.51 2.44 13.67
CA ALA A 256 14.39 3.24 13.19
C ALA A 256 14.67 4.74 13.14
N ALA A 257 15.59 5.26 13.96
CA ALA A 257 15.76 6.71 14.09
C ALA A 257 16.06 7.42 12.74
N PRO A 258 16.98 6.91 11.89
CA PRO A 258 17.22 7.48 10.56
C PRO A 258 16.01 7.33 9.63
N GLN A 259 15.36 6.16 9.63
CA GLN A 259 14.20 5.87 8.77
C GLN A 259 13.02 6.81 9.09
N LEU A 260 12.70 7.01 10.37
CA LEU A 260 11.64 7.92 10.80
C LEU A 260 11.83 9.37 10.28
N LEU A 261 13.07 9.83 10.10
CA LEU A 261 13.35 11.17 9.55
C LEU A 261 12.98 11.28 8.06
N GLU A 262 13.01 10.18 7.32
CA GLU A 262 12.78 10.14 5.86
C GLU A 262 11.30 10.14 5.47
N ILE A 263 10.39 9.79 6.40
CA ILE A 263 8.95 9.59 6.12
C ILE A 263 8.34 10.71 5.27
N PRO A 264 8.44 12.00 5.65
CA PRO A 264 7.76 13.05 4.90
C PRO A 264 8.34 13.25 3.51
N HIS A 265 9.65 13.05 3.36
CA HIS A 265 10.34 13.22 2.09
C HIS A 265 9.96 12.11 1.11
N ARG A 266 10.05 10.84 1.55
CA ARG A 266 9.72 9.67 0.72
C ARG A 266 8.28 9.70 0.24
N LEU A 267 7.32 9.93 1.15
CA LEU A 267 5.91 9.99 0.77
C LEU A 267 5.63 11.12 -0.22
N ARG A 268 6.16 12.33 0.03
CA ARG A 268 5.97 13.46 -0.91
C ARG A 268 6.62 13.21 -2.27
N ALA A 269 7.79 12.56 -2.30
CA ALA A 269 8.46 12.22 -3.55
C ALA A 269 7.62 11.23 -4.37
N MET A 270 7.06 10.20 -3.73
CA MET A 270 6.17 9.24 -4.37
C MET A 270 4.89 9.90 -4.91
N LEU A 271 4.23 10.74 -4.10
CA LEU A 271 3.03 11.48 -4.52
C LEU A 271 3.32 12.44 -5.68
N SER A 272 4.45 13.16 -5.63
CA SER A 272 4.88 14.05 -6.72
C SER A 272 5.09 13.29 -8.02
N SER A 273 5.71 12.12 -7.96
CA SER A 273 5.94 11.27 -9.14
C SER A 273 4.64 10.80 -9.79
N LEU A 274 3.65 10.43 -8.98
CA LEU A 274 2.32 10.04 -9.49
C LEU A 274 1.58 11.22 -10.14
N HIS A 275 1.75 12.44 -9.61
CA HIS A 275 1.28 13.65 -10.28
C HIS A 275 1.99 13.88 -11.62
N ASP A 276 3.31 13.69 -11.67
CA ASP A 276 4.10 13.83 -12.89
C ASP A 276 3.71 12.78 -13.95
N ASP A 277 3.33 11.58 -13.53
CA ASP A 277 2.79 10.52 -14.38
C ASP A 277 1.38 10.84 -14.93
N GLY A 278 0.69 11.82 -14.33
CA GLY A 278 -0.57 12.38 -14.80
C GLY A 278 -1.81 11.95 -14.01
N VAL A 279 -1.67 11.45 -12.77
CA VAL A 279 -2.80 11.19 -11.88
C VAL A 279 -3.50 12.52 -11.56
N PRO A 280 -4.82 12.65 -11.81
CA PRO A 280 -5.54 13.91 -11.60
C PRO A 280 -5.47 14.39 -10.13
N SER A 281 -5.32 15.69 -9.93
CA SER A 281 -5.31 16.30 -8.58
C SER A 281 -6.71 16.61 -8.04
N ASP A 282 -7.73 16.59 -8.90
CA ASP A 282 -9.13 16.94 -8.56
C ASP A 282 -10.01 15.72 -8.22
N ILE A 283 -9.43 14.53 -8.18
CA ILE A 283 -10.05 13.31 -7.66
C ILE A 283 -9.54 13.01 -6.25
N PRO A 284 -10.27 12.21 -5.44
CA PRO A 284 -9.75 11.74 -4.17
C PRO A 284 -8.51 10.85 -4.34
N TRP A 285 -7.50 11.11 -3.52
CA TRP A 285 -6.33 10.24 -3.32
C TRP A 285 -6.52 9.47 -2.03
N LEU A 286 -6.48 8.15 -2.10
CA LEU A 286 -6.68 7.25 -0.97
C LEU A 286 -5.39 6.47 -0.71
N MET A 287 -4.88 6.53 0.51
CA MET A 287 -3.83 5.61 0.95
C MET A 287 -4.56 4.43 1.57
N THR A 288 -4.75 3.36 0.79
CA THR A 288 -5.68 2.25 1.10
C THR A 288 -5.07 1.19 1.99
N GLU A 289 -3.75 1.23 2.11
CA GLU A 289 -3.00 0.39 3.02
C GLU A 289 -1.66 1.08 3.34
N PHE A 290 -1.22 1.02 4.60
CA PHE A 290 0.08 1.55 5.00
C PHE A 290 0.53 1.00 6.35
N GLY A 291 1.84 0.96 6.53
CA GLY A 291 2.54 0.54 7.75
C GLY A 291 4.02 0.89 7.64
N TYR A 292 4.77 0.68 8.71
CA TYR A 292 6.22 0.95 8.71
C TYR A 292 6.92 0.12 7.63
N SER A 293 6.53 -1.15 7.51
CA SER A 293 7.10 -2.12 6.58
C SER A 293 6.08 -3.18 6.19
N VAL A 294 6.32 -3.86 5.07
CA VAL A 294 5.65 -5.12 4.74
C VAL A 294 6.13 -6.27 5.64
N PHE A 295 7.24 -6.08 6.36
CA PHE A 295 7.80 -7.06 7.28
C PHE A 295 7.51 -6.70 8.74
N ALA A 296 7.04 -7.68 9.49
CA ALA A 296 6.85 -7.52 10.92
C ALA A 296 8.21 -7.36 11.64
N GLY A 297 8.34 -6.25 12.37
CA GLY A 297 9.48 -5.99 13.23
C GLY A 297 9.12 -5.21 14.50
N ARG A 298 10.10 -5.03 15.39
CA ARG A 298 9.89 -4.30 16.65
C ARG A 298 9.31 -2.90 16.42
N HIS A 299 9.70 -2.23 15.34
CA HIS A 299 9.27 -0.86 15.06
C HIS A 299 7.75 -0.72 14.99
N GLU A 300 7.04 -1.73 14.49
CA GLU A 300 5.58 -1.73 14.39
C GLU A 300 4.88 -1.85 15.76
N VAL A 301 5.52 -2.54 16.71
CA VAL A 301 4.93 -2.82 18.03
C VAL A 301 5.39 -1.86 19.13
N ASP A 302 6.56 -1.23 18.99
CA ASP A 302 7.10 -0.24 19.95
C ASP A 302 6.69 1.20 19.55
N ILE A 303 7.16 2.23 20.27
CA ILE A 303 6.74 3.64 20.11
C ILE A 303 6.94 4.16 18.68
N GLU A 304 7.90 3.61 17.93
CA GLU A 304 8.25 3.91 16.55
C GLU A 304 7.03 3.81 15.62
N GLY A 305 6.16 2.79 15.79
CA GLY A 305 4.93 2.63 15.00
C GLY A 305 3.94 3.78 15.22
N ALA A 306 3.85 4.32 16.44
CA ALA A 306 3.04 5.50 16.72
C ALA A 306 3.59 6.77 16.05
N LEU A 307 4.92 6.93 16.05
CA LEU A 307 5.61 8.05 15.40
C LEU A 307 5.40 7.98 13.88
N PHE A 308 5.64 6.81 13.29
CA PHE A 308 5.42 6.55 11.87
C PHE A 308 3.98 6.83 11.46
N HIS A 309 3.02 6.21 12.15
CA HIS A 309 1.60 6.36 11.84
C HIS A 309 1.14 7.83 11.87
N ALA A 310 1.52 8.57 12.92
CA ALA A 310 1.18 9.98 13.04
C ALA A 310 1.81 10.85 11.93
N ASP A 311 3.07 10.58 11.60
CA ASP A 311 3.83 11.37 10.63
C ASP A 311 3.41 11.09 9.19
N THR A 312 3.13 9.83 8.86
CA THR A 312 2.62 9.38 7.57
C THR A 312 1.22 9.95 7.30
N VAL A 313 0.28 9.81 8.24
CA VAL A 313 -1.08 10.38 8.09
C VAL A 313 -1.03 11.91 8.00
N GLY A 314 -0.20 12.56 8.84
CA GLY A 314 0.01 14.00 8.79
C GLY A 314 0.54 14.47 7.44
N THR A 315 1.59 13.82 6.94
CA THR A 315 2.19 14.11 5.63
C THR A 315 1.17 13.90 4.50
N PHE A 316 0.46 12.78 4.51
CA PHE A 316 -0.48 12.43 3.46
C PHE A 316 -1.61 13.46 3.33
N LEU A 317 -2.28 13.77 4.43
CA LEU A 317 -3.40 14.72 4.43
C LEU A 317 -2.95 16.15 4.09
N THR A 318 -1.76 16.56 4.53
CA THR A 318 -1.20 17.88 4.16
C THR A 318 -0.70 17.96 2.72
N SER A 319 -0.46 16.81 2.07
CA SER A 319 -0.06 16.72 0.67
C SER A 319 -1.24 16.58 -0.30
N GLY A 320 -2.49 16.74 0.19
CA GLY A 320 -3.71 16.66 -0.62
C GLY A 320 -4.41 15.29 -0.57
N GLY A 321 -3.90 14.35 0.22
CA GLY A 321 -4.55 13.07 0.47
C GLY A 321 -5.94 13.23 1.10
N THR A 322 -6.87 12.35 0.73
CA THR A 322 -8.27 12.44 1.18
C THR A 322 -8.56 11.51 2.36
N LYS A 323 -8.11 10.24 2.31
CA LYS A 323 -8.34 9.23 3.36
C LYS A 323 -7.18 8.25 3.46
N ALA A 324 -6.81 7.93 4.69
CA ALA A 324 -5.82 6.91 5.01
C ALA A 324 -6.53 5.72 5.70
N TYR A 325 -6.37 4.53 5.14
CA TYR A 325 -6.87 3.27 5.64
C TYR A 325 -5.68 2.49 6.20
N LEU A 326 -5.69 2.25 7.51
CA LEU A 326 -4.63 1.49 8.15
C LEU A 326 -4.91 0.01 7.94
N TYR A 327 -3.90 -0.73 7.45
CA TYR A 327 -3.95 -2.17 7.41
C TYR A 327 -3.96 -2.74 8.85
N GLY A 328 -4.74 -3.80 9.08
CA GLY A 328 -4.72 -4.52 10.34
C GLY A 328 -5.65 -4.03 11.45
N TYR A 329 -6.96 -4.09 11.17
CA TYR A 329 -8.01 -3.91 12.18
C TYR A 329 -8.25 -5.16 13.03
N GLU A 330 -7.93 -6.33 12.49
CA GLU A 330 -7.94 -7.62 13.16
C GLU A 330 -6.73 -7.79 14.07
N PRO A 331 -6.89 -8.45 15.22
CA PRO A 331 -5.75 -8.74 16.08
C PRO A 331 -4.96 -9.93 15.55
N ASP A 332 -3.63 -9.86 15.63
CA ASP A 332 -2.74 -10.96 15.21
C ASP A 332 -1.67 -11.28 16.25
N TYR A 333 -0.95 -12.38 16.07
CA TYR A 333 0.17 -12.80 16.89
C TYR A 333 1.46 -12.07 16.52
N LEU A 334 2.48 -12.17 17.37
CA LEU A 334 3.82 -11.76 16.94
C LEU A 334 4.40 -12.77 15.96
N THR A 335 5.12 -12.26 14.98
CA THR A 335 5.91 -13.05 14.03
C THR A 335 7.35 -12.52 13.97
N ASP A 336 8.25 -13.39 13.55
CA ASP A 336 9.68 -13.10 13.36
C ASP A 336 10.03 -13.47 11.92
N GLU A 337 9.76 -12.54 11.01
CA GLU A 337 9.87 -12.77 9.56
C GLU A 337 11.32 -12.72 9.09
N LEU A 338 12.06 -11.66 9.47
CA LEU A 338 13.44 -11.45 9.06
C LEU A 338 14.49 -12.02 10.03
N LYS A 339 14.09 -12.72 11.09
CA LYS A 339 15.00 -13.38 12.06
C LYS A 339 15.87 -12.44 12.87
N CYS A 340 15.42 -11.21 13.07
CA CYS A 340 16.14 -10.18 13.83
C CYS A 340 15.31 -9.56 14.97
N SER A 341 13.98 -9.49 14.83
CA SER A 341 13.08 -9.00 15.87
C SER A 341 11.68 -9.58 15.70
N TRP A 342 10.91 -9.58 16.79
CA TRP A 342 9.51 -9.99 16.78
C TRP A 342 8.62 -8.75 16.63
N GLY A 343 7.67 -8.80 15.70
CA GLY A 343 6.76 -7.71 15.39
C GLY A 343 5.36 -8.19 15.06
N ASN A 344 4.50 -7.25 14.68
CA ASN A 344 3.12 -7.47 14.25
C ASN A 344 2.67 -6.25 13.45
N LEU A 345 2.07 -6.47 12.28
CA LEU A 345 1.63 -5.42 11.35
C LEU A 345 0.27 -4.81 11.76
N MET A 346 -0.44 -5.44 12.69
CA MET A 346 -1.75 -5.01 13.17
C MET A 346 -1.63 -4.00 14.33
N MET A 347 -2.66 -3.18 14.55
CA MET A 347 -2.68 -2.28 15.72
C MET A 347 -3.05 -2.99 17.04
N LEU A 348 -3.50 -4.25 16.96
CA LEU A 348 -3.93 -5.08 18.09
C LEU A 348 -3.16 -6.41 18.07
N GLN A 349 -2.64 -6.81 19.23
CA GLN A 349 -1.87 -8.04 19.37
C GLN A 349 -2.63 -9.07 20.22
N ILE A 350 -2.70 -10.32 19.78
CA ILE A 350 -3.09 -11.48 20.58
C ILE A 350 -1.86 -12.00 21.34
N SER A 351 -1.90 -11.91 22.66
CA SER A 351 -0.85 -12.44 23.54
C SER A 351 -0.81 -13.98 23.48
N ASN A 352 0.37 -14.55 23.22
CA ASN A 352 0.57 -16.00 23.30
C ASN A 352 0.43 -16.56 24.72
N ALA A 353 0.78 -15.75 25.73
CA ALA A 353 0.86 -16.19 27.12
C ALA A 353 -0.52 -16.36 27.78
N ASP A 354 -1.44 -15.44 27.53
CA ASP A 354 -2.74 -15.39 28.22
C ASP A 354 -3.94 -15.13 27.30
N LYS A 355 -3.73 -15.11 25.97
CA LYS A 355 -4.74 -14.86 24.94
C LYS A 355 -5.52 -13.55 25.12
N LYS A 356 -4.96 -12.60 25.88
CA LYS A 356 -5.51 -11.25 25.98
C LYS A 356 -5.05 -10.38 24.82
N LEU A 357 -5.91 -9.43 24.50
CA LEU A 357 -5.67 -8.44 23.46
C LEU A 357 -4.89 -7.26 24.03
N ASN A 358 -3.70 -7.03 23.48
CA ASN A 358 -2.90 -5.86 23.75
C ASN A 358 -3.15 -4.80 22.68
N ARG A 359 -3.15 -3.54 23.10
CA ARG A 359 -3.14 -2.38 22.20
C ARG A 359 -1.70 -1.98 21.95
N LEU A 360 -1.31 -1.94 20.68
CA LEU A 360 0.03 -1.53 20.27
C LEU A 360 0.10 0.00 20.14
N SER A 361 1.30 0.53 19.90
CA SER A 361 1.55 1.98 19.86
C SER A 361 0.65 2.68 18.82
N THR A 362 0.49 2.08 17.64
CA THR A 362 -0.36 2.58 16.54
C THR A 362 -1.83 2.77 16.93
N TYR A 363 -2.37 1.91 17.81
CA TYR A 363 -3.73 2.11 18.34
C TYR A 363 -3.86 3.46 19.07
N TYR A 364 -2.84 3.85 19.84
CA TYR A 364 -2.87 5.09 20.60
C TYR A 364 -2.63 6.32 19.72
N SER A 365 -1.78 6.24 18.70
CA SER A 365 -1.62 7.33 17.73
C SER A 365 -2.88 7.52 16.88
N ALA A 366 -3.56 6.43 16.49
CA ALA A 366 -4.87 6.52 15.84
C ALA A 366 -5.91 7.24 16.70
N ARG A 367 -5.89 7.00 18.02
CA ARG A 367 -6.76 7.74 18.96
C ARG A 367 -6.39 9.21 19.07
N LEU A 368 -5.10 9.56 19.11
CA LEU A 368 -4.65 10.96 19.11
C LEU A 368 -5.09 11.68 17.83
N ILE A 369 -4.90 11.05 16.67
CA ILE A 369 -5.31 11.59 15.37
C ILE A 369 -6.82 11.84 15.35
N THR A 370 -7.63 10.84 15.72
CA THR A 370 -9.09 10.89 15.54
C THR A 370 -9.84 11.71 16.59
N ASN A 371 -9.30 11.84 17.82
CA ASN A 371 -10.00 12.52 18.93
C ASN A 371 -9.39 13.88 19.31
N ASP A 372 -8.06 13.99 19.22
CA ASP A 372 -7.33 15.15 19.73
C ASP A 372 -6.92 16.10 18.60
N TRP A 373 -6.23 15.60 17.58
CA TRP A 373 -5.80 16.41 16.43
C TRP A 373 -7.01 16.78 15.56
N MET A 374 -7.72 15.76 15.08
CA MET A 374 -8.99 15.92 14.39
C MET A 374 -10.15 15.73 15.37
N GLN A 375 -11.36 15.84 14.84
CA GLN A 375 -12.59 15.47 15.51
C GLN A 375 -13.27 14.34 14.76
N TRP A 376 -13.79 13.40 15.51
CA TRP A 376 -14.67 12.36 14.99
C TRP A 376 -16.09 12.91 14.76
N VAL A 377 -16.22 13.72 13.69
CA VAL A 377 -17.50 14.30 13.24
C VAL A 377 -17.57 14.32 11.72
N THR A 378 -18.78 14.30 11.18
CA THR A 378 -19.03 14.43 9.73
C THR A 378 -19.00 15.90 9.28
N LYS A 379 -17.92 16.62 9.62
CA LYS A 379 -17.69 18.02 9.23
C LYS A 379 -16.26 18.22 8.75
N THR A 380 -16.09 19.18 7.85
CA THR A 380 -14.80 19.52 7.25
C THR A 380 -13.82 20.05 8.29
N HIS A 381 -12.62 19.46 8.29
CA HIS A 381 -11.44 20.05 8.90
C HIS A 381 -10.67 20.77 7.79
N GLU A 382 -10.21 21.99 8.05
CA GLU A 382 -9.37 22.72 7.11
C GLU A 382 -7.91 22.40 7.44
N VAL A 383 -7.14 21.91 6.47
CA VAL A 383 -5.72 21.60 6.63
C VAL A 383 -4.89 22.80 6.21
N TYR A 384 -3.87 23.15 6.99
CA TYR A 384 -3.01 24.31 6.74
C TYR A 384 -1.53 23.91 6.63
N PRO A 385 -0.77 24.55 5.72
CA PRO A 385 0.66 24.30 5.62
C PRO A 385 1.38 24.74 6.89
N VAL A 386 2.43 24.00 7.25
CA VAL A 386 3.28 24.28 8.41
C VAL A 386 4.73 24.35 7.95
N THR A 387 5.44 25.37 8.41
CA THR A 387 6.90 25.49 8.27
C THR A 387 7.54 25.25 9.63
N ILE A 388 8.54 24.38 9.68
CA ILE A 388 9.33 24.09 10.88
C ILE A 388 10.73 24.65 10.68
N GLU A 389 11.21 25.41 11.67
CA GLU A 389 12.56 25.96 11.69
C GLU A 389 13.25 25.63 13.03
N PRO A 390 14.47 25.06 13.02
CA PRO A 390 15.19 24.59 11.82
C PRO A 390 14.55 23.32 11.25
N ASP A 391 14.63 23.13 9.93
CA ASP A 391 14.04 22.00 9.19
C ASP A 391 14.67 20.63 9.51
N ASN A 392 15.87 20.64 10.09
CA ASN A 392 16.63 19.45 10.49
C ASN A 392 16.47 19.08 11.98
N ALA A 393 15.48 19.64 12.68
CA ALA A 393 15.28 19.42 14.12
C ALA A 393 14.82 17.99 14.49
N GLY A 394 14.50 17.13 13.52
CA GLY A 394 13.87 15.84 13.79
C GLY A 394 12.43 15.97 14.31
N VAL A 395 11.80 17.12 14.06
CA VAL A 395 10.42 17.42 14.44
C VAL A 395 9.61 17.72 13.20
N THR A 396 8.43 17.12 13.10
CA THR A 396 7.40 17.45 12.10
C THR A 396 6.14 17.94 12.80
N ALA A 397 5.35 18.77 12.12
CA ALA A 397 4.05 19.16 12.64
C ALA A 397 3.02 19.43 11.54
N TYR A 398 1.74 19.23 11.88
CA TYR A 398 0.61 19.27 10.96
C TYR A 398 -0.56 20.02 11.60
N ALA A 399 -1.06 21.06 10.94
CA ALA A 399 -2.07 21.95 11.48
C ALA A 399 -3.43 21.72 10.83
N VAL A 400 -4.47 21.67 11.67
CA VAL A 400 -5.86 21.69 11.22
C VAL A 400 -6.65 22.76 11.98
N ARG A 401 -7.58 23.39 11.28
CA ARG A 401 -8.67 24.13 11.89
C ARG A 401 -9.89 23.22 11.97
N ARG A 402 -10.29 22.94 13.21
CA ARG A 402 -11.37 22.00 13.53
C ARG A 402 -12.75 22.64 13.35
N PRO A 403 -13.82 21.82 13.18
CA PRO A 403 -15.20 22.29 13.13
C PRO A 403 -15.66 23.10 14.35
N ASP A 404 -15.06 22.88 15.52
CA ASP A 404 -15.31 23.66 16.76
C ASP A 404 -14.60 25.03 16.78
N LYS A 405 -13.95 25.41 15.67
CA LYS A 405 -13.17 26.64 15.51
C LYS A 405 -11.89 26.71 16.35
N GLN A 406 -11.48 25.60 16.97
CA GLN A 406 -10.14 25.47 17.54
C GLN A 406 -9.11 25.14 16.46
N TRP A 407 -7.88 25.59 16.69
CA TRP A 407 -6.72 25.11 15.98
C TRP A 407 -6.15 23.92 16.73
N ALA A 408 -5.71 22.90 15.98
CA ALA A 408 -4.99 21.76 16.51
C ALA A 408 -3.71 21.51 15.71
N LEU A 409 -2.62 21.27 16.42
CA LEU A 409 -1.31 20.95 15.86
C LEU A 409 -0.89 19.57 16.34
N LEU A 410 -0.77 18.61 15.42
CA LEU A 410 -0.12 17.32 15.65
C LEU A 410 1.39 17.53 15.45
N ALA A 411 2.20 17.28 16.47
CA ALA A 411 3.65 17.40 16.42
C ALA A 411 4.31 16.07 16.78
N VAL A 412 5.31 15.66 16.02
CA VAL A 412 6.03 14.40 16.18
C VAL A 412 7.50 14.72 16.44
N ASN A 413 8.02 14.34 17.62
CA ASN A 413 9.45 14.44 17.92
C ASN A 413 10.10 13.08 17.70
N LYS A 414 10.98 13.01 16.70
CA LYS A 414 11.68 11.80 16.25
C LYS A 414 13.10 11.72 16.78
N ASP A 415 13.48 12.51 17.78
CA ASP A 415 14.73 12.32 18.51
C ASP A 415 14.49 11.34 19.67
N PRO A 416 15.21 10.21 19.75
CA PRO A 416 15.02 9.21 20.82
C PRO A 416 15.47 9.68 22.20
N ASN A 417 16.33 10.70 22.25
CA ASN A 417 17.06 11.06 23.46
C ASN A 417 16.78 12.49 23.94
N ARG A 418 16.35 13.38 23.04
CA ARG A 418 16.20 14.81 23.35
C ARG A 418 14.76 15.27 23.25
N SER A 419 14.36 16.05 24.26
CA SER A 419 13.11 16.81 24.19
C SER A 419 13.29 18.00 23.25
N ALA A 420 12.22 18.41 22.57
CA ALA A 420 12.19 19.60 21.74
C ALA A 420 11.25 20.66 22.34
N GLN A 421 11.60 21.94 22.17
CA GLN A 421 10.74 23.06 22.56
C GLN A 421 10.08 23.66 21.32
N LEU A 422 8.78 23.43 21.17
CA LEU A 422 8.01 23.92 20.04
C LEU A 422 7.38 25.28 20.36
N SER A 423 7.86 26.34 19.70
CA SER A 423 7.18 27.64 19.69
C SER A 423 6.22 27.68 18.49
N VAL A 424 4.98 28.13 18.70
CA VAL A 424 3.93 28.10 17.67
C VAL A 424 3.45 29.51 17.35
N GLN A 425 3.44 29.85 16.07
CA GLN A 425 2.87 31.09 15.54
C GLN A 425 1.94 30.77 14.37
N PHE A 426 0.85 31.51 14.27
CA PHE A 426 -0.12 31.40 13.19
C PHE A 426 0.02 32.65 12.32
N THR A 427 0.57 32.49 11.12
CA THR A 427 0.87 33.59 10.21
C THR A 427 -0.25 33.75 9.17
N GLY A 428 -0.83 34.95 9.14
CA GLY A 428 -1.83 35.35 8.16
C GLY A 428 -1.80 36.87 7.97
N ALA A 429 -2.96 37.53 8.04
CA ALA A 429 -3.03 38.99 8.06
C ALA A 429 -2.41 39.60 9.34
N SER A 430 -2.36 38.84 10.44
CA SER A 430 -1.57 39.12 11.64
C SER A 430 -0.77 37.88 12.03
N VAL A 431 0.18 38.08 12.95
CA VAL A 431 0.85 36.97 13.65
C VAL A 431 0.09 36.74 14.95
N ASP A 432 -0.55 35.59 15.04
CA ASP A 432 -1.33 35.19 16.21
C ASP A 432 -0.59 34.04 16.95
N THR A 433 -0.93 33.85 18.22
CA THR A 433 -0.46 32.73 19.03
C THR A 433 -1.65 32.03 19.69
N PHE A 434 -1.43 30.88 20.32
CA PHE A 434 -2.46 30.33 21.19
C PHE A 434 -2.80 31.30 22.31
N THR A 435 -4.08 31.39 22.68
CA THR A 435 -4.56 32.25 23.76
C THR A 435 -5.40 31.48 24.77
N GLY A 436 -5.54 32.03 25.97
CA GLY A 436 -6.31 31.41 27.03
C GLY A 436 -5.71 30.08 27.46
N LYS A 437 -6.50 29.01 27.36
CA LYS A 437 -6.08 27.66 27.72
C LYS A 437 -5.83 26.82 26.47
N VAL A 438 -4.76 26.03 26.51
CA VAL A 438 -4.39 25.07 25.49
C VAL A 438 -4.48 23.67 26.08
N ASP A 439 -5.24 22.82 25.40
CA ASP A 439 -5.28 21.39 25.66
C ASP A 439 -4.05 20.74 25.03
N ILE A 440 -3.37 19.89 25.78
CA ILE A 440 -2.15 19.22 25.38
C ILE A 440 -2.36 17.72 25.62
N ALA A 441 -2.37 16.94 24.53
CA ALA A 441 -2.38 15.49 24.57
C ALA A 441 -0.98 14.97 24.19
N GLN A 442 -0.38 14.05 24.96
CA GLN A 442 0.96 13.52 24.66
C GLN A 442 1.03 12.00 24.79
N PHE A 443 1.74 11.37 23.86
CA PHE A 443 2.05 9.95 23.88
C PHE A 443 3.54 9.75 23.61
N SER A 444 4.22 9.08 24.53
CA SER A 444 5.67 8.87 24.54
C SER A 444 6.02 7.60 25.31
N ARG A 445 7.32 7.35 25.52
CA ARG A 445 7.82 6.27 26.40
C ARG A 445 7.37 6.36 27.87
N GLN A 446 6.71 7.44 28.28
CA GLN A 446 6.02 7.53 29.58
C GLN A 446 4.67 6.78 29.59
N GLN A 447 3.94 6.80 28.47
CA GLN A 447 2.63 6.15 28.33
C GLN A 447 2.75 4.75 27.75
N TYR A 448 3.79 4.47 26.97
CA TYR A 448 3.94 3.21 26.28
C TYR A 448 5.38 2.72 26.24
N ARG A 449 5.62 1.47 26.66
CA ARG A 449 6.94 0.85 26.56
C ARG A 449 6.78 -0.61 26.17
N TRP A 450 7.44 -1.01 25.10
CA TRP A 450 7.54 -2.41 24.71
C TRP A 450 8.50 -3.18 25.62
N GLN A 451 8.15 -4.41 25.96
CA GLN A 451 9.06 -5.40 26.53
C GLN A 451 9.30 -6.49 25.48
N GLU A 452 10.55 -6.61 25.05
CA GLU A 452 11.00 -7.73 24.23
C GLU A 452 11.02 -9.02 25.06
N ASP A 453 10.40 -10.07 24.53
CA ASP A 453 10.39 -11.41 25.13
C ASP A 453 10.12 -12.47 24.03
N GLY A 454 10.76 -12.28 22.87
CA GLY A 454 10.55 -13.10 21.67
C GLY A 454 9.06 -13.23 21.29
N PRO A 455 8.52 -14.46 21.10
CA PRO A 455 7.11 -14.68 20.78
C PRO A 455 6.12 -14.23 21.88
N ASN A 456 6.62 -13.91 23.07
CA ASN A 456 5.84 -13.45 24.22
C ASN A 456 6.00 -11.94 24.48
N GLY A 457 6.69 -11.22 23.59
CA GLY A 457 6.84 -9.77 23.65
C GLY A 457 5.49 -9.08 23.83
N ARG A 458 5.46 -8.02 24.64
CA ARG A 458 4.21 -7.32 24.98
C ARG A 458 4.48 -5.91 25.49
N PRO A 459 3.47 -5.04 25.53
CA PRO A 459 3.62 -3.74 26.18
C PRO A 459 3.82 -3.93 27.70
N LEU A 460 4.95 -3.45 28.23
CA LEU A 460 5.20 -3.33 29.67
C LEU A 460 4.39 -2.20 30.29
N VAL A 461 4.24 -1.11 29.54
CA VAL A 461 3.39 0.03 29.86
C VAL A 461 2.50 0.26 28.65
N SER A 462 1.19 0.40 28.88
CA SER A 462 0.20 0.64 27.83
C SER A 462 -0.94 1.48 28.41
N ASN A 463 -0.69 2.78 28.51
CA ASN A 463 -1.62 3.76 29.04
C ASN A 463 -2.17 4.63 27.91
N LEU A 464 -3.31 5.27 28.15
CA LEU A 464 -3.81 6.32 27.28
C LEU A 464 -2.80 7.47 27.18
N PRO A 465 -2.79 8.24 26.06
CA PRO A 465 -2.11 9.51 26.00
C PRO A 465 -2.45 10.37 27.22
N SER A 466 -1.45 11.09 27.75
CA SER A 466 -1.69 12.04 28.84
C SER A 466 -2.42 13.26 28.31
N HIS A 467 -3.37 13.78 29.08
CA HIS A 467 -4.08 15.02 28.76
C HIS A 467 -3.90 16.01 29.88
N LEU A 468 -3.51 17.23 29.54
CA LEU A 468 -3.48 18.36 30.46
C LEU A 468 -3.93 19.63 29.77
N GLN A 469 -4.45 20.56 30.56
CA GLN A 469 -4.82 21.88 30.07
C GLN A 469 -4.03 22.94 30.83
N ARG A 470 -3.35 23.83 30.11
CA ARG A 470 -2.56 24.91 30.72
C ARG A 470 -2.74 26.23 29.99
N ALA A 471 -2.33 27.33 30.62
CA ALA A 471 -2.32 28.63 29.95
C ALA A 471 -1.41 28.58 28.71
N ALA A 472 -1.77 29.34 27.68
CA ALA A 472 -0.92 29.51 26.51
C ALA A 472 0.50 29.95 26.92
N SER A 473 1.49 29.37 26.27
CA SER A 473 2.90 29.50 26.65
C SER A 473 3.76 29.81 25.45
N ARG A 474 4.92 30.43 25.69
CA ARG A 474 5.90 30.76 24.63
C ARG A 474 6.33 29.52 23.84
N TYR A 475 6.49 28.39 24.53
CA TYR A 475 6.86 27.12 23.93
C TYR A 475 6.12 25.95 24.60
N TYR A 476 6.07 24.82 23.92
CA TYR A 476 5.51 23.55 24.38
C TYR A 476 6.58 22.48 24.31
N GLU A 477 6.73 21.69 25.38
CA GLU A 477 7.73 20.63 25.45
C GLU A 477 7.21 19.39 24.72
N LEU A 478 8.02 18.86 23.81
CA LEU A 478 7.82 17.59 23.12
C LEU A 478 8.83 16.57 23.69
N PRO A 479 8.39 15.56 24.45
CA PRO A 479 9.29 14.52 24.96
C PRO A 479 10.05 13.81 23.83
N PRO A 480 11.19 13.13 24.12
CA PRO A 480 11.84 12.28 23.14
C PRO A 480 10.89 11.19 22.67
N TYR A 481 10.94 10.83 21.38
CA TYR A 481 10.04 9.85 20.75
C TYR A 481 8.59 10.02 21.20
N SER A 482 7.99 11.13 20.76
CA SER A 482 6.62 11.46 21.15
C SER A 482 5.75 11.96 20.00
N VAL A 483 4.46 11.70 20.16
CA VAL A 483 3.38 12.32 19.40
C VAL A 483 2.62 13.23 20.37
N SER A 484 2.54 14.52 20.06
CA SER A 484 1.85 15.52 20.87
C SER A 484 0.79 16.23 20.05
N VAL A 485 -0.34 16.55 20.65
CA VAL A 485 -1.36 17.42 20.06
C VAL A 485 -1.53 18.66 20.93
N LEU A 486 -1.39 19.84 20.33
CA LEU A 486 -1.70 21.13 20.96
C LEU A 486 -3.01 21.64 20.36
N ARG A 487 -4.02 21.94 21.20
CA ARG A 487 -5.32 22.41 20.74
C ARG A 487 -5.80 23.63 21.52
N GLY A 488 -6.26 24.66 20.81
CA GLY A 488 -6.77 25.87 21.45
C GLY A 488 -7.29 26.92 20.49
N HIS A 489 -7.71 28.06 21.05
CA HIS A 489 -8.03 29.25 20.26
C HIS A 489 -6.77 30.08 20.00
N VAL A 490 -6.77 30.81 18.89
CA VAL A 490 -5.68 31.70 18.51
C VAL A 490 -6.15 33.15 18.58
N GLY A 491 -5.22 34.04 18.90
CA GLY A 491 -5.44 35.47 18.97
C GLY A 491 -4.12 36.22 19.04
N ARG A 492 -4.21 37.55 19.03
CA ARG A 492 -3.05 38.46 19.09
C ARG A 492 -2.39 38.48 20.46
#